data_AF-A0A0S8BUK1-F1
#
_entry.id   AF-A0A0S8BUK1-F1
#
_cell.length_a   1.000
_cell.length_b   1.000
_cell.length_c   1.000
_cell.angle_alpha   90.00
_cell.angle_beta   90.00
_cell.angle_gamma   90.00
#
_symmetry.space_group_name_H-M   'P 1'
#
loop_
_entity.id
_entity.type
_entity.pdbx_description
1 polymer ?
#
loop_
_entity_poly.entity_id
_entity_poly.type
_entity_poly.pdbx_seq_one_letter_code
_entity_poly.pdbx_strand_id
1 'polypeptide(L)'
;MTERAAAIERFVSLLEETRPAVGRVTLQEVAVETAPVLPLLEELPEAEPARWDLGSFAFRECFTVLTLVGRRLALLDLTPTSALQVVELALRATSGSDARWDETFARRAVAAAVEGFVMGREERVAQAAEERAARPLKPLPIDEDVFALFVSGVHDPQVLSECVDALGRAMLDAGAQTAIVDFTQLDEPTAERAAALLAADEVAHMLGGVCFFTGLDARWQAAAAKAHIELEGLHVVPRIAETLADLRSRKRLAMRQKKPSFWKMLLRRLRT
;
A
#
# COMPACT_ATOMS: atom_id res chain seq x y z
N MET A 1 26.76 10.08 -38.39
CA MET A 1 25.87 9.58 -37.32
C MET A 1 26.56 8.39 -36.70
N THR A 2 26.80 8.41 -35.39
CA THR A 2 27.38 7.30 -34.63
C THR A 2 26.39 6.13 -34.58
N GLU A 3 26.86 4.89 -34.65
CA GLU A 3 26.03 3.66 -34.68
C GLU A 3 24.97 3.63 -33.57
N ARG A 4 25.31 4.15 -32.39
CA ARG A 4 24.40 4.32 -31.24
C ARG A 4 23.10 5.09 -31.54
N ALA A 5 23.13 6.08 -32.42
CA ALA A 5 21.92 6.81 -32.81
C ALA A 5 21.01 5.96 -33.70
N ALA A 6 21.58 5.02 -34.46
CA ALA A 6 20.85 4.20 -35.40
C ALA A 6 20.03 3.09 -34.73
N ALA A 7 20.51 2.45 -33.65
CA ALA A 7 19.67 1.48 -32.90
C ALA A 7 18.46 2.13 -32.24
N ILE A 8 18.63 3.33 -31.69
CA ILE A 8 17.54 4.08 -31.06
C ILE A 8 16.48 4.44 -32.12
N GLU A 9 16.89 4.94 -33.29
CA GLU A 9 15.97 5.25 -34.39
C GLU A 9 15.23 4.01 -34.91
N ARG A 10 15.94 2.87 -35.09
CA ARG A 10 15.32 1.60 -35.49
C ARG A 10 14.32 1.12 -34.45
N PHE A 11 14.65 1.22 -33.17
CA PHE A 11 13.77 0.82 -32.08
C PHE A 11 12.51 1.68 -32.01
N VAL A 12 12.64 3.00 -32.14
CA VAL A 12 11.49 3.92 -32.19
C VAL A 12 10.59 3.59 -33.38
N SER A 13 11.17 3.35 -34.56
CA SER A 13 10.41 2.95 -35.75
C SER A 13 9.62 1.65 -35.51
N LEU A 14 10.27 0.64 -34.94
CA LEU A 14 9.64 -0.64 -34.59
C LEU A 14 8.52 -0.50 -33.54
N LEU A 15 8.69 0.40 -32.56
CA LEU A 15 7.64 0.72 -31.59
C LEU A 15 6.44 1.40 -32.25
N GLU A 16 6.67 2.33 -33.18
CA GLU A 16 5.62 3.04 -33.90
C GLU A 16 4.84 2.15 -34.87
N GLU A 17 5.52 1.17 -35.48
CA GLU A 17 4.92 0.15 -36.34
C GLU A 17 4.09 -0.86 -35.53
N THR A 18 4.67 -1.40 -34.45
CA THR A 18 4.05 -2.48 -33.66
C THR A 18 2.95 -1.94 -32.73
N ARG A 19 3.13 -0.72 -32.23
CA ARG A 19 2.23 -0.04 -31.27
C ARG A 19 1.82 -0.94 -30.10
N PRO A 20 2.77 -1.43 -29.28
CA PRO A 20 2.43 -2.22 -28.10
C PRO A 20 1.45 -1.45 -27.21
N ALA A 21 0.56 -2.16 -26.53
CA ALA A 21 -0.44 -1.55 -25.66
C ALA A 21 0.25 -0.92 -24.44
N VAL A 22 0.43 0.40 -24.46
CA VAL A 22 1.18 1.16 -23.42
C VAL A 22 0.29 1.86 -22.40
N GLY A 23 -1.03 1.69 -22.48
CA GLY A 23 -1.96 2.17 -21.47
C GLY A 23 -1.95 3.70 -21.34
N ARG A 24 -1.44 4.21 -20.22
CA ARG A 24 -1.42 5.65 -19.89
C ARG A 24 -0.14 6.37 -20.28
N VAL A 25 0.88 5.65 -20.72
CA VAL A 25 2.17 6.25 -21.11
C VAL A 25 2.30 6.30 -22.63
N THR A 26 3.15 7.19 -23.09
CA THR A 26 3.46 7.39 -24.51
C THR A 26 4.52 6.39 -24.97
N LEU A 27 4.55 6.10 -26.28
CA LEU A 27 5.64 5.31 -26.89
C LEU A 27 7.01 5.99 -26.70
N GLN A 28 7.03 7.33 -26.62
CA GLN A 28 8.25 8.09 -26.35
C GLN A 28 8.80 7.83 -24.95
N GLU A 29 7.96 7.77 -23.92
CA GLU A 29 8.38 7.42 -22.56
C GLU A 29 8.96 6.00 -22.51
N VAL A 30 8.33 5.05 -23.19
CA VAL A 30 8.85 3.69 -23.35
C VAL A 30 10.21 3.69 -24.08
N ALA A 31 10.36 4.52 -25.10
CA ALA A 31 11.61 4.68 -25.84
C ALA A 31 12.73 5.21 -24.95
N VAL A 32 12.45 6.24 -24.13
CA VAL A 32 13.42 6.83 -23.21
C VAL A 32 13.91 5.82 -22.17
N GLU A 33 12.99 5.05 -21.56
CA GLU A 33 13.37 4.06 -20.54
C GLU A 33 14.14 2.87 -21.13
N THR A 34 13.91 2.54 -22.41
CA THR A 34 14.60 1.42 -23.09
C THR A 34 15.92 1.86 -23.73
N ALA A 35 16.10 3.15 -24.04
CA ALA A 35 17.29 3.68 -24.70
C ALA A 35 18.64 3.27 -24.07
N PRO A 36 18.80 3.12 -22.74
CA PRO A 36 20.07 2.72 -22.14
C PRO A 36 20.54 1.31 -22.50
N VAL A 37 19.63 0.38 -22.82
CA VAL A 37 20.00 -1.02 -23.10
C VAL A 37 20.45 -1.25 -24.54
N LEU A 38 19.99 -0.40 -25.46
CA LEU A 38 20.28 -0.50 -26.90
C LEU A 38 21.77 -0.43 -27.23
N PRO A 39 22.57 0.53 -26.72
CA PRO A 39 24.02 0.54 -26.99
C PRO A 39 24.72 -0.66 -26.38
N LEU A 40 24.31 -1.12 -25.19
CA LEU A 40 24.92 -2.30 -24.56
C LEU A 40 24.69 -3.55 -25.41
N LEU A 41 23.49 -3.70 -25.99
CA LEU A 41 23.20 -4.77 -26.93
C LEU A 41 24.02 -4.64 -28.22
N GLU A 42 24.25 -3.43 -28.75
CA GLU A 42 25.09 -3.24 -29.94
C GLU A 42 26.57 -3.55 -29.67
N GLU A 43 27.08 -3.24 -28.48
CA GLU A 43 28.48 -3.43 -28.08
C GLU A 43 28.83 -4.88 -27.69
N LEU A 44 27.84 -5.78 -27.59
CA LEU A 44 28.11 -7.19 -27.29
C LEU A 44 28.92 -7.86 -28.41
N PRO A 45 29.89 -8.75 -28.08
CA PRO A 45 30.74 -9.39 -29.07
C PRO A 45 29.94 -10.15 -30.15
N GLU A 46 30.27 -9.93 -31.42
CA GLU A 46 29.68 -10.64 -32.58
C GLU A 46 30.13 -12.11 -32.71
N ALA A 47 30.73 -12.69 -31.66
CA ALA A 47 31.21 -14.06 -31.67
C ALA A 47 30.07 -15.05 -32.01
N GLU A 48 30.40 -16.20 -32.61
CA GLU A 48 29.44 -17.29 -32.80
C GLU A 48 28.72 -17.58 -31.47
N PRO A 49 27.39 -17.77 -31.45
CA PRO A 49 26.63 -18.00 -30.23
C PRO A 49 27.17 -19.14 -29.36
N ALA A 50 27.75 -20.17 -29.99
CA ALA A 50 28.40 -21.30 -29.31
C ALA A 50 29.63 -20.92 -28.46
N ARG A 51 30.19 -19.72 -28.64
CA ARG A 51 31.38 -19.20 -27.95
C ARG A 51 31.06 -18.05 -26.98
N TRP A 52 29.79 -17.71 -26.79
CA TRP A 52 29.41 -16.66 -25.86
C TRP A 52 29.68 -17.05 -24.42
N ASP A 53 30.57 -16.31 -23.77
CA ASP A 53 30.69 -16.32 -22.31
C ASP A 53 29.67 -15.35 -21.71
N LEU A 54 28.46 -15.86 -21.49
CA LEU A 54 27.36 -15.13 -20.83
C LEU A 54 27.69 -14.76 -19.38
N GLY A 55 28.79 -15.30 -18.82
CA GLY A 55 29.32 -14.95 -17.51
C GLY A 55 30.32 -13.80 -17.55
N SER A 56 30.71 -13.28 -18.72
CA SER A 56 31.62 -12.15 -18.83
C SER A 56 30.96 -10.83 -18.43
N PHE A 57 31.78 -9.81 -18.16
CA PHE A 57 31.33 -8.50 -17.66
C PHE A 57 30.29 -7.85 -18.59
N ALA A 58 30.56 -7.80 -19.90
CA ALA A 58 29.66 -7.16 -20.87
C ALA A 58 28.26 -7.80 -20.89
N PHE A 59 28.18 -9.13 -20.88
CA PHE A 59 26.90 -9.83 -20.83
C PHE A 59 26.18 -9.62 -19.49
N ARG A 60 26.89 -9.64 -18.35
CA ARG A 60 26.29 -9.36 -17.04
C ARG A 60 25.74 -7.94 -16.94
N GLU A 61 26.49 -6.96 -17.44
CA GLU A 61 26.06 -5.57 -17.47
C GLU A 61 24.80 -5.42 -18.34
N CYS A 62 24.80 -6.01 -19.54
CA CYS A 62 23.62 -6.02 -20.40
C CYS A 62 22.39 -6.64 -19.72
N PHE A 63 22.52 -7.82 -19.09
CA PHE A 63 21.40 -8.45 -18.38
C PHE A 63 20.94 -7.64 -17.17
N THR A 64 21.85 -7.00 -16.44
CA THR A 64 21.50 -6.12 -15.32
C THR A 64 20.67 -4.93 -15.79
N VAL A 65 21.07 -4.30 -16.91
CA VAL A 65 20.31 -3.20 -17.49
C VAL A 65 18.97 -3.67 -18.05
N LEU A 66 18.89 -4.87 -18.63
CA LEU A 66 17.60 -5.48 -19.02
C LEU A 66 16.66 -5.68 -17.82
N THR A 67 17.18 -6.11 -16.68
CA THR A 67 16.41 -6.17 -15.43
C THR A 67 15.90 -4.78 -15.02
N LEU A 68 16.74 -3.75 -15.09
CA LEU A 68 16.32 -2.38 -14.78
C LEU A 68 15.26 -1.86 -15.74
N VAL A 69 15.38 -2.13 -17.04
CA VAL A 69 14.37 -1.80 -18.06
C VAL A 69 13.06 -2.50 -17.71
N GLY A 70 13.10 -3.80 -17.44
CA GLY A 70 11.92 -4.57 -17.01
C GLY A 70 11.19 -3.93 -15.83
N ARG A 71 11.94 -3.54 -14.78
CA ARG A 71 11.41 -2.82 -13.63
C ARG A 71 10.78 -1.49 -14.02
N ARG A 72 11.42 -0.70 -14.89
CA ARG A 72 10.89 0.59 -15.35
C ARG A 72 9.61 0.43 -16.16
N LEU A 73 9.55 -0.53 -17.07
CA LEU A 73 8.32 -0.84 -17.82
C LEU A 73 7.19 -1.26 -16.88
N ALA A 74 7.51 -2.04 -15.84
CA ALA A 74 6.54 -2.35 -14.80
C ALA A 74 6.04 -1.10 -14.10
N LEU A 75 6.90 -0.15 -13.73
CA LEU A 75 6.55 1.13 -13.05
C LEU A 75 5.78 2.13 -13.94
N LEU A 76 5.97 2.06 -15.25
CA LEU A 76 5.14 2.78 -16.25
C LEU A 76 3.74 2.16 -16.46
N ASP A 77 3.44 1.07 -15.75
CA ASP A 77 2.14 0.38 -15.76
C ASP A 77 1.82 -0.31 -17.10
N LEU A 78 2.86 -0.74 -17.82
CA LEU A 78 2.69 -1.66 -18.94
C LEU A 78 2.17 -3.01 -18.45
N THR A 79 1.45 -3.71 -19.33
CA THR A 79 1.12 -5.13 -19.10
C THR A 79 2.37 -6.00 -19.30
N PRO A 80 2.42 -7.21 -18.70
CA PRO A 80 3.53 -8.14 -18.92
C PRO A 80 3.75 -8.44 -20.41
N THR A 81 2.67 -8.61 -21.18
CA THR A 81 2.74 -8.87 -22.63
C THR A 81 3.34 -7.70 -23.39
N SER A 82 2.94 -6.47 -23.05
CA SER A 82 3.50 -5.27 -23.68
C SER A 82 4.98 -5.09 -23.33
N ALA A 83 5.36 -5.35 -22.08
CA ALA A 83 6.76 -5.25 -21.66
C ALA A 83 7.65 -6.28 -22.37
N LEU A 84 7.17 -7.52 -22.54
CA LEU A 84 7.84 -8.55 -23.34
C LEU A 84 8.04 -8.11 -24.79
N GLN A 85 6.98 -7.58 -25.41
CA GLN A 85 7.07 -7.06 -26.78
C GLN A 85 8.12 -5.94 -26.90
N VAL A 86 8.18 -5.01 -25.95
CA VAL A 86 9.18 -3.93 -25.94
C VAL A 86 10.61 -4.49 -25.92
N VAL A 87 10.87 -5.51 -25.09
CA VAL A 87 12.20 -6.15 -25.01
C VAL A 87 12.53 -6.90 -26.31
N GLU A 88 11.57 -7.61 -26.90
CA GLU A 88 11.76 -8.27 -28.20
C GLU A 88 12.04 -7.25 -29.31
N LEU A 89 11.36 -6.11 -29.33
CA LEU A 89 11.62 -5.03 -30.29
C LEU A 89 13.01 -4.42 -30.08
N ALA A 90 13.48 -4.29 -28.84
CA ALA A 90 14.84 -3.83 -28.55
C ALA A 90 15.90 -4.80 -29.09
N LEU A 91 15.70 -6.12 -28.92
CA LEU A 91 16.56 -7.14 -29.51
C LEU A 91 16.55 -7.09 -31.05
N ARG A 92 15.38 -6.91 -31.67
CA ARG A 92 15.26 -6.78 -33.12
C ARG A 92 15.96 -5.52 -33.64
N ALA A 93 15.82 -4.40 -32.94
CA ALA A 93 16.46 -3.13 -33.31
C ALA A 93 18.00 -3.21 -33.35
N THR A 94 18.59 -4.10 -32.55
CA THR A 94 20.05 -4.31 -32.49
C THR A 94 20.55 -5.51 -33.30
N SER A 95 19.62 -6.32 -33.84
CA SER A 95 19.96 -7.46 -34.71
C SER A 95 20.32 -7.02 -36.13
N GLY A 96 19.77 -5.90 -36.61
CA GLY A 96 19.91 -5.51 -38.02
C GLY A 96 19.16 -6.45 -38.97
N SER A 97 19.68 -6.64 -40.18
CA SER A 97 19.12 -7.54 -41.20
C SER A 97 19.43 -9.02 -40.99
N ASP A 98 20.37 -9.33 -40.09
CA ASP A 98 20.82 -10.70 -39.80
C ASP A 98 20.29 -11.16 -38.44
N ALA A 99 20.09 -12.48 -38.29
CA ALA A 99 19.67 -13.09 -37.03
C ALA A 99 20.84 -13.11 -36.02
N ARG A 100 21.26 -11.93 -35.52
CA ARG A 100 22.38 -11.74 -34.59
C ARG A 100 22.17 -12.50 -33.27
N TRP A 101 20.95 -12.50 -32.74
CA TRP A 101 20.62 -13.11 -31.46
C TRP A 101 20.11 -14.53 -31.64
N ASP A 102 20.78 -15.50 -31.00
CA ASP A 102 20.27 -16.86 -30.93
C ASP A 102 19.11 -16.98 -29.92
N GLU A 103 18.40 -18.11 -29.95
CA GLU A 103 17.26 -18.36 -29.06
C GLU A 103 17.68 -18.39 -27.58
N THR A 104 18.92 -18.80 -27.28
CA THR A 104 19.41 -18.90 -25.90
C THR A 104 19.59 -17.53 -25.27
N PHE A 105 20.24 -16.60 -25.98
CA PHE A 105 20.42 -15.23 -25.54
C PHE A 105 19.09 -14.49 -25.48
N ALA A 106 18.25 -14.60 -26.51
CA ALA A 106 16.93 -13.96 -26.52
C ALA A 106 16.08 -14.39 -25.31
N ARG A 107 16.04 -15.69 -25.00
CA ARG A 107 15.33 -16.20 -23.80
C ARG A 107 15.91 -15.64 -22.50
N ARG A 108 17.23 -15.55 -22.37
CA ARG A 108 17.87 -14.98 -21.16
C ARG A 108 17.63 -13.49 -21.03
N ALA A 109 17.68 -12.74 -22.13
CA ALA A 109 17.40 -11.31 -22.14
C ALA A 109 15.96 -11.03 -21.71
N VAL A 110 15.01 -11.81 -22.25
CA VAL A 110 13.60 -11.77 -21.83
C VAL A 110 13.45 -12.14 -20.35
N ALA A 111 14.10 -13.21 -19.88
CA ALA A 111 14.02 -13.62 -18.48
C ALA A 111 14.53 -12.53 -17.52
N ALA A 112 15.65 -11.88 -17.83
CA ALA A 112 16.19 -10.78 -17.03
C ALA A 112 15.20 -9.60 -16.94
N ALA A 113 14.57 -9.24 -18.07
CA ALA A 113 13.55 -8.19 -18.08
C ALA A 113 12.27 -8.60 -17.34
N VAL A 114 11.84 -9.86 -17.41
CA VAL A 114 10.68 -10.36 -16.66
C VAL A 114 10.94 -10.33 -15.16
N GLU A 115 12.13 -10.74 -14.71
CA GLU A 115 12.53 -10.66 -13.29
C GLU A 115 12.41 -9.21 -12.78
N GLY A 116 12.99 -8.27 -13.52
CA GLY A 116 12.87 -6.85 -13.20
C GLY A 116 11.43 -6.36 -13.21
N PHE A 117 10.63 -6.79 -14.18
CA PHE A 117 9.22 -6.42 -14.26
C PHE A 117 8.43 -6.88 -13.03
N VAL A 118 8.64 -8.12 -12.57
CA VAL A 118 8.02 -8.63 -11.34
C VAL A 118 8.43 -7.77 -10.14
N MET A 119 9.73 -7.47 -9.99
CA MET A 119 10.22 -6.59 -8.91
C MET A 119 9.54 -5.22 -8.94
N GLY A 120 9.38 -4.60 -10.11
CA GLY A 120 8.69 -3.31 -10.23
C GLY A 120 7.19 -3.39 -9.94
N ARG A 121 6.54 -4.54 -10.17
CA ARG A 121 5.14 -4.77 -9.75
C ARG A 121 5.03 -4.89 -8.24
N GLU A 122 5.93 -5.63 -7.60
CA GLU A 122 5.98 -5.77 -6.15
C GLU A 122 6.24 -4.43 -5.46
N GLU A 123 7.19 -3.64 -5.97
CA GLU A 123 7.48 -2.28 -5.49
C GLU A 123 6.25 -1.39 -5.52
N ARG A 124 5.52 -1.37 -6.64
CA ARG A 124 4.28 -0.58 -6.72
C ARG A 124 3.22 -1.10 -5.75
N VAL A 125 3.05 -2.42 -5.62
CA VAL A 125 2.07 -2.98 -4.71
C VAL A 125 2.39 -2.59 -3.27
N ALA A 126 3.67 -2.63 -2.89
CA ALA A 126 4.15 -2.15 -1.60
C ALA A 126 3.87 -0.65 -1.43
N GLN A 127 4.26 0.19 -2.40
CA GLN A 127 4.00 1.63 -2.34
C GLN A 127 2.51 1.95 -2.26
N ALA A 128 1.67 1.28 -3.05
CA ALA A 128 0.21 1.48 -3.01
C ALA A 128 -0.41 0.96 -1.69
N ALA A 129 0.20 -0.04 -1.05
CA ALA A 129 -0.18 -0.50 0.28
C ALA A 129 0.23 0.51 1.35
N GLU A 130 1.44 1.06 1.28
CA GLU A 130 1.93 2.15 2.13
C GLU A 130 1.05 3.40 1.98
N GLU A 131 0.74 3.83 0.76
CA GLU A 131 -0.15 4.96 0.50
C GLU A 131 -1.57 4.73 1.01
N ARG A 132 -2.08 3.49 0.94
CA ARG A 132 -3.37 3.13 1.54
C ARG A 132 -3.32 3.13 3.06
N ALA A 133 -2.24 2.63 3.66
CA ALA A 133 -2.03 2.68 5.09
C ALA A 133 -1.88 4.13 5.59
N ALA A 134 -1.22 4.99 4.79
CA ALA A 134 -1.05 6.41 5.03
C ALA A 134 -2.34 7.22 4.84
N ARG A 135 -3.45 6.61 4.36
CA ARG A 135 -4.76 7.25 4.39
C ARG A 135 -5.45 6.91 5.71
N PRO A 136 -5.88 7.92 6.48
CA PRO A 136 -6.65 7.66 7.69
C PRO A 136 -7.93 6.90 7.35
N LEU A 137 -8.08 5.69 7.90
CA LEU A 137 -9.29 4.91 7.70
C LEU A 137 -10.44 5.61 8.41
N LYS A 138 -11.59 5.72 7.73
CA LYS A 138 -12.81 6.27 8.33
C LYS A 138 -13.19 5.43 9.56
N PRO A 139 -13.73 6.05 10.62
CA PRO A 139 -14.28 5.32 11.76
C PRO A 139 -15.26 4.25 11.30
N LEU A 140 -15.12 3.05 11.85
CA LEU A 140 -15.80 1.85 11.41
C LEU A 140 -16.88 1.48 12.45
N PRO A 141 -18.16 1.37 12.07
CA PRO A 141 -19.21 0.90 12.98
C PRO A 141 -19.01 -0.60 13.26
N ILE A 142 -18.85 -0.96 14.53
CA ILE A 142 -18.67 -2.36 14.97
C ILE A 142 -19.99 -2.96 15.48
N ASP A 143 -20.82 -2.14 16.14
CA ASP A 143 -22.14 -2.46 16.65
C ASP A 143 -22.98 -1.16 16.67
N GLU A 144 -24.25 -1.22 17.05
CA GLU A 144 -25.17 -0.05 17.10
C GLU A 144 -24.65 1.10 17.98
N ASP A 145 -23.79 0.79 18.96
CA ASP A 145 -23.34 1.71 20.00
C ASP A 145 -21.80 1.82 20.07
N VAL A 146 -21.10 1.27 19.06
CA VAL A 146 -19.64 1.12 19.08
C VAL A 146 -19.04 1.50 17.74
N PHE A 147 -18.12 2.47 17.77
CA PHE A 147 -17.26 2.82 16.64
C PHE A 147 -15.81 2.52 16.95
N ALA A 148 -15.06 2.09 15.94
CA ALA A 148 -13.64 1.85 16.05
C ALA A 148 -12.84 2.67 15.04
N LEU A 149 -11.76 3.27 15.49
CA LEU A 149 -10.74 3.90 14.68
C LEU A 149 -9.51 2.99 14.62
N PHE A 150 -9.23 2.51 13.40
CA PHE A 150 -8.03 1.74 13.09
C PHE A 150 -7.11 2.60 12.27
N VAL A 151 -5.90 2.87 12.76
CA VAL A 151 -4.89 3.60 11.99
C VAL A 151 -3.69 2.69 11.80
N SER A 152 -3.11 2.70 10.61
CA SER A 152 -1.99 1.85 10.23
C SER A 152 -0.84 2.65 9.65
N GLY A 153 0.40 2.31 9.97
CA GLY A 153 1.59 2.97 9.45
C GLY A 153 1.93 4.27 10.18
N VAL A 154 2.53 5.20 9.44
CA VAL A 154 3.14 6.43 9.97
C VAL A 154 2.35 7.64 9.47
N HIS A 155 1.83 8.44 10.40
CA HIS A 155 0.98 9.60 10.08
C HIS A 155 1.46 10.87 10.77
N ASP A 156 1.23 12.01 10.14
CA ASP A 156 1.44 13.30 10.80
C ASP A 156 0.45 13.47 11.98
N PRO A 157 0.86 14.06 13.12
CA PRO A 157 -0.04 14.34 14.24
C PRO A 157 -1.35 15.03 13.83
N GLN A 158 -1.31 15.96 12.87
CA GLN A 158 -2.51 16.66 12.40
C GLN A 158 -3.52 15.72 11.75
N VAL A 159 -3.02 14.75 10.95
CA VAL A 159 -3.86 13.73 10.31
C VAL A 159 -4.51 12.83 11.37
N LEU A 160 -3.77 12.47 12.42
CA LEU A 160 -4.29 11.68 13.54
C LEU A 160 -5.39 12.43 14.30
N SER A 161 -5.22 13.72 14.56
CA SER A 161 -6.26 14.56 15.18
C SER A 161 -7.53 14.62 14.32
N GLU A 162 -7.38 14.76 13.00
CA GLU A 162 -8.53 14.74 12.07
C GLU A 162 -9.27 13.38 12.08
N CYS A 163 -8.54 12.27 12.30
CA CYS A 163 -9.17 10.95 12.49
C CYS A 163 -10.02 10.89 13.75
N VAL A 164 -9.49 11.43 14.85
CA VAL A 164 -10.17 11.47 16.14
C VAL A 164 -11.41 12.36 16.07
N ASP A 165 -11.32 13.51 15.40
CA ASP A 165 -12.48 14.35 15.10
C ASP A 165 -13.52 13.62 14.26
N ALA A 166 -13.09 12.87 13.25
CA ALA A 166 -13.99 12.08 12.43
C ALA A 166 -14.67 10.98 13.25
N LEU A 167 -13.96 10.35 14.20
CA LEU A 167 -14.51 9.39 15.15
C LEU A 167 -15.59 10.03 16.03
N GLY A 168 -15.31 11.20 16.60
CA GLY A 168 -16.28 11.96 17.40
C GLY A 168 -17.54 12.30 16.61
N ARG A 169 -17.40 12.76 15.36
CA ARG A 169 -18.55 13.02 14.46
C ARG A 169 -19.36 11.76 14.19
N ALA A 170 -18.69 10.64 13.88
CA ALA A 170 -19.36 9.37 13.62
C ALA A 170 -20.12 8.86 14.85
N MET A 171 -19.55 9.00 16.05
CA MET A 171 -20.23 8.66 17.30
C MET A 171 -21.45 9.54 17.54
N LEU A 172 -21.32 10.85 17.36
CA LEU A 172 -22.41 11.80 17.54
C LEU A 172 -23.58 11.52 16.58
N ASP A 173 -23.28 11.33 15.30
CA ASP A 173 -24.27 11.08 14.25
C ASP A 173 -25.06 9.78 14.50
N ALA A 174 -24.39 8.77 15.05
CA ALA A 174 -25.01 7.48 15.37
C ALA A 174 -25.60 7.39 16.78
N GLY A 175 -25.34 8.37 17.66
CA GLY A 175 -25.66 8.30 19.08
C GLY A 175 -24.90 7.19 19.82
N ALA A 176 -23.70 6.85 19.36
CA ALA A 176 -22.87 5.79 19.95
C ALA A 176 -22.15 6.29 21.22
N GLN A 177 -22.12 5.44 22.24
CA GLN A 177 -21.53 5.72 23.55
C GLN A 177 -20.14 5.10 23.70
N THR A 178 -19.66 4.33 22.72
CA THR A 178 -18.36 3.66 22.82
C THR A 178 -17.47 3.94 21.62
N ALA A 179 -16.26 4.41 21.91
CA ALA A 179 -15.14 4.47 20.96
C ALA A 179 -14.13 3.34 21.25
N ILE A 180 -13.50 2.85 20.18
CA ILE A 180 -12.31 2.00 20.26
C ILE A 180 -11.23 2.63 19.38
N VAL A 181 -10.03 2.83 19.91
CA VAL A 181 -8.87 3.27 19.13
C VAL A 181 -7.80 2.18 19.20
N ASP A 182 -7.38 1.69 18.03
CA ASP A 182 -6.38 0.62 17.92
C ASP A 182 -5.01 1.14 17.50
N PHE A 183 -4.00 0.83 18.31
CA PHE A 183 -2.59 1.16 18.09
C PHE A 183 -1.79 0.02 17.46
N THR A 184 -2.39 -1.15 17.24
CA THR A 184 -1.66 -2.39 16.87
C THR A 184 -0.86 -2.26 15.58
N GLN A 185 -1.34 -1.47 14.61
CA GLN A 185 -0.72 -1.30 13.29
C GLN A 185 0.01 0.04 13.13
N LEU A 186 0.20 0.80 14.21
CA LEU A 186 0.85 2.10 14.18
C LEU A 186 2.35 2.03 14.46
N ASP A 187 3.11 2.77 13.67
CA ASP A 187 4.57 2.83 13.75
C ASP A 187 5.08 4.21 14.18
N GLU A 188 6.36 4.25 14.59
CA GLU A 188 7.08 5.47 14.97
C GLU A 188 6.37 6.37 16.01
N PRO A 189 6.25 5.92 17.28
CA PRO A 189 5.58 6.71 18.31
C PRO A 189 6.36 7.98 18.67
N THR A 190 5.66 9.12 18.68
CA THR A 190 6.16 10.42 19.17
C THR A 190 5.16 11.02 20.18
N ALA A 191 5.60 11.98 20.99
CA ALA A 191 4.74 12.63 21.98
C ALA A 191 3.52 13.30 21.32
N GLU A 192 3.73 13.99 20.20
CA GLU A 192 2.68 14.67 19.42
C GLU A 192 1.66 13.67 18.84
N ARG A 193 2.13 12.53 18.29
CA ARG A 193 1.26 11.48 17.76
C ARG A 193 0.45 10.80 18.86
N ALA A 194 1.06 10.55 20.02
CA ALA A 194 0.37 9.98 21.17
C ALA A 194 -0.72 10.94 21.68
N ALA A 195 -0.42 12.24 21.79
CA ALA A 195 -1.40 13.25 22.17
C ALA A 195 -2.59 13.32 21.20
N ALA A 196 -2.32 13.33 19.89
CA ALA A 196 -3.36 13.37 18.88
C ALA A 196 -4.34 12.19 18.98
N LEU A 197 -3.84 10.96 19.19
CA LEU A 197 -4.68 9.77 19.29
C LEU A 197 -5.39 9.62 20.64
N LEU A 198 -4.70 9.92 21.74
CA LEU A 198 -5.25 9.78 23.08
C LEU A 198 -6.30 10.86 23.41
N ALA A 199 -6.33 11.97 22.66
CA ALA A 199 -7.43 12.94 22.70
C ALA A 199 -8.81 12.33 22.39
N ALA A 200 -8.86 11.13 21.80
CA ALA A 200 -10.10 10.39 21.61
C ALA A 200 -10.83 10.08 22.92
N ASP A 201 -10.11 9.98 24.05
CA ASP A 201 -10.74 9.80 25.36
C ASP A 201 -11.58 11.02 25.75
N GLU A 202 -10.99 12.21 25.66
CA GLU A 202 -11.68 13.47 25.93
C GLU A 202 -12.87 13.67 25.00
N VAL A 203 -12.70 13.40 23.70
CA VAL A 203 -13.78 13.50 22.71
C VAL A 203 -14.93 12.54 23.05
N ALA A 204 -14.65 11.27 23.36
CA ALA A 204 -15.68 10.32 23.73
C ALA A 204 -16.40 10.73 25.03
N HIS A 205 -15.65 11.21 26.02
CA HIS A 205 -16.21 11.65 27.30
C HIS A 205 -17.09 12.90 27.15
N MET A 206 -16.70 13.87 26.32
CA MET A 206 -17.52 15.04 26.00
C MET A 206 -18.87 14.67 25.34
N LEU A 207 -18.90 13.56 24.61
CA LEU A 207 -20.13 13.02 24.00
C LEU A 207 -20.93 12.12 24.97
N GLY A 208 -20.51 12.00 26.23
CA GLY A 208 -21.13 11.15 27.24
C GLY A 208 -20.84 9.65 27.06
N GLY A 209 -19.82 9.32 26.28
CA GLY A 209 -19.37 7.95 26.02
C GLY A 209 -18.07 7.60 26.73
N VAL A 210 -17.50 6.47 26.33
CA VAL A 210 -16.24 5.91 26.86
C VAL A 210 -15.35 5.52 25.69
N CYS A 211 -14.05 5.83 25.77
CA CYS A 211 -13.06 5.39 24.80
C CYS A 211 -12.25 4.20 25.34
N PHE A 212 -12.06 3.17 24.53
CA PHE A 212 -11.16 2.05 24.80
C PHE A 212 -9.96 2.09 23.88
N PHE A 213 -8.77 1.95 24.46
CA PHE A 213 -7.52 1.89 23.70
C PHE A 213 -7.03 0.45 23.64
N THR A 214 -6.64 0.00 22.45
CA THR A 214 -6.14 -1.36 22.23
C THR A 214 -4.78 -1.33 21.54
N GLY A 215 -3.95 -2.35 21.76
CA GLY A 215 -2.62 -2.42 21.14
C GLY A 215 -1.60 -1.39 21.65
N LEU A 216 -1.85 -0.76 22.80
CA LEU A 216 -0.95 0.25 23.37
C LEU A 216 0.32 -0.39 23.98
N ASP A 217 1.34 -0.58 23.13
CA ASP A 217 2.63 -1.18 23.52
C ASP A 217 3.50 -0.24 24.38
N ALA A 218 4.62 -0.75 24.90
CA ALA A 218 5.53 0.02 25.75
C ALA A 218 6.14 1.26 25.05
N ARG A 219 6.26 1.25 23.72
CA ARG A 219 6.79 2.39 22.96
C ARG A 219 5.77 3.53 22.94
N TRP A 220 4.50 3.20 22.71
CA TRP A 220 3.38 4.15 22.77
C TRP A 220 3.14 4.66 24.19
N GLN A 221 3.28 3.82 25.21
CA GLN A 221 3.21 4.25 26.62
C GLN A 221 4.32 5.27 26.95
N ALA A 222 5.56 5.03 26.48
CA ALA A 222 6.66 5.97 26.67
C ALA A 222 6.42 7.31 25.92
N ALA A 223 5.79 7.28 24.75
CA ALA A 223 5.41 8.48 24.01
C ALA A 223 4.30 9.28 24.73
N ALA A 224 3.29 8.60 25.27
CA ALA A 224 2.24 9.22 26.08
C ALA A 224 2.82 9.87 27.35
N ALA A 225 3.76 9.20 28.03
CA ALA A 225 4.45 9.76 29.19
C ALA A 225 5.25 11.02 28.84
N LYS A 226 5.92 11.05 27.67
CA LYS A 226 6.60 12.26 27.16
C LYS A 226 5.62 13.38 26.81
N ALA A 227 4.39 13.06 26.46
CA ALA A 227 3.31 14.01 26.24
C ALA A 227 2.60 14.44 27.53
N HIS A 228 3.05 13.98 28.70
CA HIS A 228 2.42 14.22 30.01
C HIS A 228 0.97 13.71 30.12
N ILE A 229 0.65 12.62 29.42
CA ILE A 229 -0.67 12.00 29.45
C ILE A 229 -0.67 10.86 30.47
N GLU A 230 -1.56 10.95 31.46
CA GLU A 230 -1.73 9.93 32.49
C GLU A 230 -2.55 8.74 31.96
N LEU A 231 -1.95 7.55 31.92
CA LEU A 231 -2.61 6.35 31.40
C LEU A 231 -3.52 5.66 32.43
N GLU A 232 -3.37 5.94 33.73
CA GLU A 232 -4.12 5.27 34.80
C GLU A 232 -5.64 5.52 34.73
N GLY A 233 -6.06 6.63 34.11
CA GLY A 233 -7.47 6.96 33.88
C GLY A 233 -8.05 6.40 32.58
N LEU A 234 -7.22 5.84 31.68
CA LEU A 234 -7.64 5.41 30.36
C LEU A 234 -8.05 3.93 30.36
N HIS A 235 -9.08 3.59 29.56
CA HIS A 235 -9.50 2.20 29.40
C HIS A 235 -8.62 1.46 28.39
N VAL A 236 -7.44 1.01 28.82
CA VAL A 236 -6.52 0.22 27.99
C VAL A 236 -6.83 -1.26 28.10
N VAL A 237 -7.08 -1.92 26.96
CA VAL A 237 -7.41 -3.34 26.85
C VAL A 237 -6.44 -4.00 25.88
N PRO A 238 -5.93 -5.22 26.14
CA PRO A 238 -4.89 -5.82 25.29
C PRO A 238 -5.38 -6.14 23.87
N ARG A 239 -6.67 -6.46 23.69
CA ARG A 239 -7.25 -6.82 22.38
C ARG A 239 -8.70 -6.36 22.25
N ILE A 240 -9.06 -5.95 21.03
CA ILE A 240 -10.44 -5.51 20.68
C ILE A 240 -11.49 -6.59 20.98
N ALA A 241 -11.15 -7.86 20.77
CA ALA A 241 -12.06 -8.98 21.02
C ALA A 241 -12.54 -9.01 22.49
N GLU A 242 -11.67 -8.64 23.43
CA GLU A 242 -11.99 -8.60 24.87
C GLU A 242 -12.90 -7.42 25.19
N THR A 243 -12.63 -6.24 24.62
CA THR A 243 -13.49 -5.06 24.71
C THR A 243 -14.91 -5.36 24.21
N LEU A 244 -15.03 -5.96 23.02
CA LEU A 244 -16.33 -6.30 22.45
C LEU A 244 -17.06 -7.39 23.25
N ALA A 245 -16.34 -8.35 23.83
CA ALA A 245 -16.93 -9.36 24.70
C ALA A 245 -17.49 -8.74 25.99
N ASP A 246 -16.76 -7.82 26.63
CA ASP A 246 -17.20 -7.12 27.82
C ASP A 246 -18.44 -6.26 27.53
N LEU A 247 -18.39 -5.43 26.47
CA LEU A 247 -19.51 -4.59 26.05
C LEU A 247 -20.79 -5.41 25.78
N ARG A 248 -20.66 -6.53 25.05
CA ARG A 248 -21.78 -7.44 24.78
C ARG A 248 -22.34 -8.06 26.07
N SER A 249 -21.48 -8.39 27.02
CA SER A 249 -21.90 -8.96 28.31
C SER A 249 -22.69 -7.93 29.14
N ARG A 250 -22.24 -6.67 29.18
CA ARG A 250 -22.92 -5.56 29.86
C ARG A 250 -24.26 -5.22 29.20
N LYS A 251 -24.32 -5.16 27.86
CA LYS A 251 -25.58 -4.95 27.10
C LYS A 251 -26.60 -6.06 27.42
N ARG A 252 -26.15 -7.33 27.48
CA ARG A 252 -27.01 -8.47 27.87
C ARG A 252 -27.51 -8.39 29.31
N LEU A 253 -26.66 -7.98 30.26
CA LEU A 253 -27.04 -7.78 31.66
C LEU A 253 -28.05 -6.63 31.81
N ALA A 254 -27.81 -5.49 31.17
CA ALA A 254 -28.73 -4.35 31.17
C ALA A 254 -30.09 -4.70 30.54
N MET A 255 -30.11 -5.47 29.46
CA MET A 255 -31.35 -5.98 28.87
C MET A 255 -32.10 -6.95 29.79
N ARG A 256 -31.38 -7.81 30.54
CA ARG A 256 -31.98 -8.71 31.54
C ARG A 256 -32.52 -7.98 32.77
N GLN A 257 -31.88 -6.88 33.18
CA GLN A 257 -32.27 -6.09 34.35
C GLN A 257 -33.37 -5.06 34.07
N LYS A 258 -33.63 -4.70 32.81
CA LYS A 258 -34.82 -3.91 32.44
C LYS A 258 -36.08 -4.73 32.74
N LYS A 259 -36.60 -4.62 33.98
CA LYS A 259 -37.97 -5.04 34.33
C LYS A 259 -38.93 -4.41 33.31
N PRO A 260 -39.96 -5.14 32.84
CA PRO A 260 -40.94 -4.57 31.92
C PRO A 260 -41.47 -3.28 32.53
N SER A 261 -41.32 -2.17 31.79
CA SER A 261 -41.55 -0.84 32.36
C SER A 261 -42.94 -0.79 32.98
N PHE A 262 -43.03 -0.17 34.16
CA PHE A 262 -44.30 0.11 34.83
C PHE A 262 -45.32 0.71 33.84
N TRP A 263 -44.87 1.54 32.90
CA TRP A 263 -45.67 2.08 31.79
C TRP A 263 -46.21 1.04 30.82
N LYS A 264 -45.42 0.02 30.41
CA LYS A 264 -45.92 -1.11 29.60
C LYS A 264 -46.92 -1.97 30.37
N MET A 265 -46.77 -2.09 31.69
CA MET A 265 -47.71 -2.80 32.56
C MET A 265 -49.01 -2.00 32.79
N LEU A 266 -48.91 -0.68 32.96
CA LEU A 266 -50.02 0.26 33.13
C LEU A 266 -50.86 0.37 31.85
N LEU A 267 -50.20 0.49 30.68
CA LEU A 267 -50.87 0.50 29.37
C LEU A 267 -51.57 -0.83 29.04
N ARG A 268 -51.10 -1.94 29.61
CA ARG A 268 -51.76 -3.26 29.47
C ARG A 268 -52.99 -3.39 30.36
N ARG A 269 -53.00 -2.76 31.54
CA ARG A 269 -54.15 -2.70 32.45
C ARG A 269 -55.26 -1.74 32.01
N LEU A 270 -54.91 -0.71 31.23
CA LEU A 270 -55.89 0.23 30.66
C LEU A 270 -56.56 -0.28 29.36
N ARG A 271 -56.17 -1.47 28.88
CA ARG A 271 -56.72 -2.13 27.68
C ARG A 271 -57.63 -3.34 27.98
N THR A 272 -57.87 -3.63 29.27
CA THR A 272 -58.85 -4.61 29.77
C THR A 272 -59.91 -3.89 30.56
#